data_AF-A0A529SKX8-F1
#
_entry.id   AF-A0A529SKX8-F1
#
_cell.length_a   1.000
_cell.length_b   1.000
_cell.length_c   1.000
_cell.angle_alpha   90.00
_cell.angle_beta   90.00
_cell.angle_gamma   90.00
#
_symmetry.space_group_name_H-M   'P 1'
#
loop_
_entity.id
_entity.type
_entity.pdbx_description
1 polymer ?
#
loop_
_entity_poly.entity_id
_entity_poly.type
_entity_poly.pdbx_seq_one_letter_code
_entity_poly.pdbx_strand_id
1 'polypeptide(L)' 'LGIDSVMAPKPVRLEAWRRIGTDLDLKKLSTLSHTIGFDGIITAARDIVEGKIRGRVVVDM' A
#
# COMPACT_ATOMS: atom_id res chain seq x y z
N LEU A 1 4.84 -3.10 3.17
CA LEU A 1 4.21 -4.36 2.71
C LEU A 1 3.68 -4.18 1.29
N GLY A 2 4.21 -4.93 0.34
CA GLY A 2 3.77 -5.00 -1.04
C GLY A 2 4.17 -6.36 -1.60
N ILE A 3 3.56 -6.76 -2.70
CA ILE A 3 3.90 -8.00 -3.40
C ILE A 3 4.61 -7.62 -4.68
N ASP A 4 5.85 -8.06 -4.84
CA ASP A 4 6.56 -7.97 -6.11
C ASP A 4 5.74 -8.71 -7.17
N SER A 5 5.23 -7.94 -8.11
CA SER A 5 4.32 -8.43 -9.15
C SER A 5 5.04 -8.71 -10.47
N VAL A 6 6.33 -8.40 -10.57
CA VAL A 6 7.12 -8.53 -11.80
C VAL A 6 8.03 -9.75 -11.73
N MET A 7 8.89 -9.84 -10.71
CA MET A 7 9.95 -10.87 -10.70
C MET A 7 9.56 -12.13 -9.90
N ALA A 8 8.66 -11.99 -8.92
CA ALA A 8 8.24 -13.14 -8.10
C ALA A 8 7.36 -14.12 -8.89
N PRO A 9 7.60 -15.45 -8.83
CA PRO A 9 6.74 -16.46 -9.47
C PRO A 9 5.29 -16.40 -8.99
N LYS A 10 4.33 -16.70 -9.87
CA LYS A 10 2.88 -16.62 -9.57
C LYS A 10 2.47 -17.38 -8.30
N PRO A 11 2.93 -18.62 -8.03
CA PRO A 11 2.53 -19.34 -6.82
C PRO A 11 2.91 -18.60 -5.52
N VAL A 12 4.10 -17.96 -5.51
CA VAL A 12 4.56 -17.18 -4.35
C VAL A 12 3.70 -15.94 -4.14
N ARG A 13 3.32 -15.25 -5.22
CA ARG A 13 2.44 -14.07 -5.14
C ARG A 13 1.05 -14.43 -4.61
N LEU A 14 0.50 -15.56 -5.05
CA LEU A 14 -0.81 -16.05 -4.58
C LEU A 14 -0.80 -16.35 -3.09
N GLU A 15 0.23 -17.06 -2.61
CA GLU A 15 0.37 -17.35 -1.18
C GLU A 15 0.58 -16.07 -0.36
N ALA A 16 1.38 -15.12 -0.86
CA ALA A 16 1.55 -13.82 -0.21
C ALA A 16 0.21 -13.06 -0.10
N TRP A 17 -0.60 -13.03 -1.16
CA TRP A 17 -1.93 -12.41 -1.11
C TRP A 17 -2.86 -13.12 -0.13
N ARG A 18 -2.88 -14.45 -0.13
CA ARG A 18 -3.67 -15.25 0.82
C ARG A 18 -3.29 -14.88 2.26
N ARG A 19 -1.99 -14.83 2.57
CA ARG A 19 -1.49 -14.46 3.90
C ARG A 19 -1.78 -13.01 4.27
N ILE A 20 -1.70 -12.07 3.34
CA ILE A 20 -2.12 -10.69 3.61
C ILE A 20 -3.60 -10.65 4.00
N GLY A 21 -4.45 -11.41 3.32
CA GLY A 21 -5.88 -11.49 3.65
C GLY A 21 -6.19 -12.14 4.99
N THR A 22 -5.36 -13.10 5.46
CA THR A 22 -5.60 -13.83 6.71
C THR A 22 -4.87 -13.27 7.93
N ASP A 23 -3.63 -12.81 7.73
CA ASP A 23 -2.70 -12.50 8.82
C ASP A 23 -2.67 -11.00 9.15
N LEU A 24 -3.10 -10.13 8.22
CA LEU A 24 -3.06 -8.68 8.42
C LEU A 24 -4.29 -8.18 9.18
N ASP A 25 -4.05 -7.46 10.27
CA ASP A 25 -5.11 -6.74 10.98
C ASP A 25 -5.56 -5.52 10.17
N LEU A 26 -6.75 -5.64 9.56
CA LEU A 26 -7.35 -4.59 8.74
C LEU A 26 -7.66 -3.31 9.51
N LYS A 27 -7.92 -3.39 10.83
CA LYS A 27 -8.15 -2.19 11.64
C LYS A 27 -6.87 -1.39 11.79
N LYS A 28 -5.74 -2.06 12.06
CA LYS A 28 -4.42 -1.40 12.11
C LYS A 28 -4.05 -0.82 10.75
N LEU A 29 -4.31 -1.54 9.66
CA LEU A 29 -4.09 -1.02 8.31
C LEU A 29 -4.90 0.26 8.06
N SER A 30 -6.18 0.25 8.43
CA SER A 30 -7.06 1.42 8.33
C SER A 30 -6.50 2.62 9.10
N THR A 31 -6.05 2.43 10.35
CA THR A 31 -5.48 3.53 11.15
C THR A 31 -4.18 4.11 10.59
N LEU A 32 -3.46 3.36 9.77
CA LEU A 32 -2.21 3.78 9.13
C LEU A 32 -2.43 4.34 7.72
N SER A 33 -3.65 4.30 7.21
CA SER A 33 -3.98 4.69 5.84
C SER A 33 -4.69 6.04 5.82
N HIS A 34 -4.36 6.88 4.84
CA HIS A 34 -5.11 8.10 4.53
C HIS A 34 -5.44 8.11 3.04
N THR A 35 -6.60 8.63 2.70
CA THR A 35 -7.09 8.67 1.32
C THR A 35 -6.86 10.06 0.73
N ILE A 36 -6.42 10.10 -0.53
CA ILE A 36 -6.30 11.32 -1.34
C ILE A 36 -7.09 11.14 -2.64
N GLY A 37 -7.51 12.26 -3.23
CA GLY A 37 -8.02 12.26 -4.60
C GLY A 37 -6.89 12.12 -5.63
N PHE A 38 -7.27 11.86 -6.88
CA PHE A 38 -6.33 11.71 -8.00
C PHE A 38 -5.43 12.94 -8.22
N ASP A 39 -5.95 14.13 -7.98
CA ASP A 39 -5.22 15.41 -8.05
C ASP A 39 -4.10 15.53 -7.01
N GLY A 40 -4.16 14.77 -5.91
CA GLY A 40 -3.17 14.77 -4.84
C GLY A 40 -1.92 13.95 -5.10
N ILE A 41 -1.87 13.13 -6.18
CA ILE A 41 -0.82 12.12 -6.38
C ILE A 41 0.59 12.75 -6.44
N ILE A 42 0.76 13.83 -7.20
CA ILE A 42 2.08 14.45 -7.41
C ILE A 42 2.64 15.01 -6.10
N THR A 43 1.78 15.65 -5.30
CA THR A 43 2.16 16.17 -3.98
C THR A 43 2.52 15.03 -3.03
N ALA A 44 1.68 14.00 -2.95
CA ALA A 44 1.93 12.84 -2.09
C ALA A 44 3.22 12.10 -2.48
N ALA A 45 3.53 11.97 -3.77
CA ALA A 45 4.77 11.37 -4.25
C ALA A 45 6.01 12.14 -3.78
N ARG A 46 5.98 13.48 -3.84
CA ARG A 46 7.06 14.34 -3.31
C ARG A 46 7.22 14.15 -1.80
N ASP A 47 6.11 14.21 -1.07
CA ASP A 47 6.11 14.05 0.39
C ASP A 47 6.60 12.66 0.84
N ILE A 48 6.38 11.61 0.04
CA ILE A 48 6.96 10.28 0.29
C ILE A 48 8.49 10.31 0.17
N VAL A 49 9.03 10.87 -0.92
CA VAL A 49 10.49 10.93 -1.14
C VAL A 49 11.18 11.82 -0.10
N GLU A 50 10.52 12.89 0.34
CA GLU A 50 10.99 13.78 1.39
C GLU A 50 10.81 13.21 2.81
N GLY A 51 10.20 12.04 2.96
CA GLY A 51 10.01 11.36 4.25
C GLY A 51 8.95 11.99 5.15
N LYS A 52 8.06 12.82 4.60
CA LYS A 52 6.98 13.51 5.32
C LYS A 52 5.78 12.62 5.60
N ILE A 53 5.56 11.60 4.77
CA ILE A 53 4.45 10.66 4.93
C ILE A 53 4.88 9.45 5.77
N ARG A 54 4.07 9.13 6.79
CA ARG A 54 4.13 7.88 7.54
C ARG A 54 2.87 7.06 7.25
N GLY A 55 3.01 5.75 7.15
CA GLY A 55 1.89 4.85 6.89
C GLY A 55 1.65 4.63 5.39
N ARG A 56 0.38 4.71 4.96
CA ARG A 56 -0.06 4.39 3.59
C ARG A 56 -0.96 5.49 3.02
N VAL A 57 -0.78 5.74 1.73
CA VAL A 57 -1.65 6.60 0.93
C VAL A 57 -2.53 5.69 0.08
N VAL A 58 -3.84 5.91 0.10
CA VAL A 58 -4.80 5.29 -0.83
C VAL A 58 -5.29 6.38 -1.77
N VAL A 59 -5.25 6.11 -3.07
CA VAL A 59 -5.77 7.04 -4.08
C VAL A 59 -7.19 6.61 -4.42
N ASP A 60 -8.14 7.51 -4.21
CA ASP A 60 -9.51 7.37 -4.69
C ASP A 60 -9.60 7.95 -6.11
N MET A 61 -10.22 7.20 -7.04
CA MET A 61 -10.22 7.48 -8.48
C MET A 61 -11.52 8.11 -8.96
#